data_AF-A0A8S3D8L5-F1
#
_entry.id   AF-A0A8S3D8L5-F1
#
_cell.length_a   1.000
_cell.length_b   1.000
_cell.length_c   1.000
_cell.angle_alpha   90.00
_cell.angle_beta   90.00
_cell.angle_gamma   90.00
#
_symmetry.space_group_name_H-M   'P 1'
#
loop_
_entity.id
_entity.type
_entity.pdbx_description
1 polymer ?
#
loop_
_entity_poly.entity_id
_entity_poly.type
_entity_poly.pdbx_seq_one_letter_code
_entity_poly.pdbx_strand_id
1 'polypeptide(L)' 'YKQTTGGAMGSSLTLTLANIFMSKWQTNVVEEQTKTGEFYGRYIDDIFMTWNRSEEELR' A
#
# COMPACT_ATOMS: atom_id res chain seq x y z
N TYR A 1 -26.98 -0.21 -12.18
CA TYR A 1 -25.59 -0.68 -12.38
C TYR A 1 -25.06 -1.14 -11.03
N LYS A 2 -24.60 -2.39 -10.89
CA LYS A 2 -24.13 -2.96 -9.61
C LYS A 2 -22.61 -3.07 -9.66
N GLN A 3 -21.92 -2.45 -8.70
CA GLN A 3 -20.48 -2.63 -8.54
C GLN A 3 -20.21 -4.05 -8.01
N THR A 4 -19.50 -4.87 -8.78
CA THR A 4 -19.13 -6.25 -8.43
C THR A 4 -17.68 -6.36 -7.93
N THR A 5 -16.89 -5.30 -8.11
CA THR A 5 -15.46 -5.27 -7.79
C THR A 5 -15.12 -3.95 -7.11
N GLY A 6 -14.38 -4.03 -6.00
CA GLY A 6 -14.14 -2.89 -5.12
C GLY A 6 -15.34 -2.54 -4.24
N GLY A 7 -15.20 -1.49 -3.44
CA GLY A 7 -16.29 -0.95 -2.63
C GLY A 7 -16.83 0.37 -3.20
N ALA A 8 -18.01 0.77 -2.72
CA ALA A 8 -18.63 2.02 -3.12
C ALA A 8 -17.80 3.22 -2.67
N MET A 9 -17.38 4.06 -3.61
CA MET A 9 -16.67 5.31 -3.33
C MET A 9 -17.56 6.26 -2.51
N GLY A 10 -16.98 6.94 -1.52
CA GLY A 10 -17.70 7.84 -0.61
C GLY A 10 -18.33 7.15 0.61
N SER A 11 -18.28 5.82 0.70
CA SER A 11 -18.67 5.09 1.90
C SER A 11 -17.54 5.07 2.94
N SER A 12 -17.82 5.54 4.16
CA SER A 12 -16.87 5.49 5.28
C SER A 12 -16.49 4.06 5.67
N LEU A 13 -17.41 3.11 5.51
CA LEU A 13 -17.15 1.68 5.70
C LEU A 13 -16.18 1.16 4.63
N THR A 14 -16.39 1.54 3.37
CA THR A 14 -15.48 1.13 2.28
C THR A 14 -14.08 1.67 2.50
N LEU A 15 -13.93 2.93 2.93
CA LEU A 15 -12.63 3.50 3.28
C LEU A 15 -11.93 2.74 4.41
N THR A 16 -12.68 2.36 5.44
CA THR A 16 -12.15 1.58 6.56
C THR A 16 -11.68 0.20 6.12
N LEU A 17 -12.48 -0.49 5.29
CA LEU A 17 -12.13 -1.79 4.73
C LEU A 17 -10.90 -1.71 3.82
N ALA A 18 -10.80 -0.67 2.99
CA ALA A 18 -9.63 -0.41 2.16
C ALA A 18 -8.38 -0.21 3.03
N ASN A 19 -8.47 0.56 4.11
CA ASN A 19 -7.36 0.75 5.04
C ASN A 19 -6.91 -0.54 5.73
N ILE A 20 -7.84 -1.41 6.14
CA ILE A 20 -7.50 -2.72 6.73
C ILE A 20 -6.80 -3.60 5.71
N PHE A 21 -7.33 -3.66 4.48
CA PHE A 21 -6.73 -4.43 3.39
C PHE A 21 -5.30 -3.94 3.09
N MET A 22 -5.13 -2.62 2.90
CA MET A 22 -3.84 -2.00 2.65
C MET A 22 -2.87 -2.17 3.82
N SER A 23 -3.37 -2.14 5.07
CA SER A 23 -2.56 -2.40 6.26
C SER A 23 -1.98 -3.81 6.26
N LYS A 24 -2.75 -4.82 5.85
CA LYS A 24 -2.27 -6.21 5.76
C LYS A 24 -1.28 -6.38 4.62
N TRP A 25 -1.55 -5.75 3.48
CA TRP A 25 -0.67 -5.80 2.31
C TRP A 25 0.68 -5.12 2.59
N GLN A 26 0.68 -3.94 3.21
CA GLN A 26 1.90 -3.16 3.44
C GLN A 26 2.82 -3.76 4.51
N THR A 27 2.34 -4.67 5.37
CA THR A 27 3.14 -5.23 6.48
C THR A 27 4.50 -5.75 6.01
N ASN A 28 4.51 -6.57 4.96
CA ASN A 28 5.75 -7.15 4.45
C ASN A 28 6.69 -6.08 3.86
N VAL A 29 6.13 -5.10 3.15
CA VAL A 29 6.90 -4.00 2.55
C VAL A 29 7.53 -3.14 3.64
N VAL A 30 6.75 -2.73 4.64
CA VAL A 30 7.24 -1.92 5.76
C VAL A 30 8.33 -2.67 6.55
N GLU A 31 8.15 -3.98 6.76
CA GLU A 31 9.17 -4.80 7.42
C GLU A 31 10.48 -4.87 6.62
N GLU A 32 10.42 -4.95 5.29
CA GLU A 32 11.62 -4.91 4.43
C GLU A 32 12.29 -3.53 4.49
N GLN A 33 11.52 -2.46 4.26
CA GLN A 33 12.01 -1.07 4.26
C GLN A 33 12.65 -0.69 5.61
N THR A 34 12.08 -1.18 6.72
CA THR A 34 12.63 -0.96 8.07
C THR A 34 13.99 -1.64 8.24
N LYS A 35 14.21 -2.81 7.63
CA LYS A 35 15.48 -3.55 7.70
C LYS A 35 16.56 -2.90 6.85
N THR A 36 16.19 -2.38 5.68
CA THR A 36 17.10 -1.74 4.72
C THR A 36 17.37 -0.26 5.03
N GLY A 37 16.60 0.34 5.94
CA GLY A 37 16.70 1.76 6.28
C GLY A 37 16.06 2.68 5.23
N GLU A 38 15.17 2.13 4.41
CA GLU A 38 14.49 2.83 3.34
C GLU A 38 13.22 3.54 3.83
N PHE A 39 12.85 4.61 3.12
CA PHE A 39 11.62 5.33 3.41
C PHE A 39 10.40 4.57 2.89
N TYR A 40 9.33 4.55 3.69
CA TYR A 40 8.00 4.12 3.29
C TYR A 40 6.96 5.05 3.92
N GLY A 41 6.07 5.60 3.10
CA GLY A 41 4.94 6.43 3.52
C GLY A 41 3.71 6.12 2.68
N ARG A 42 2.54 6.09 3.32
CA ARG A 42 1.24 5.92 2.65
C ARG A 42 0.27 7.00 3.09
N TYR A 43 -0.46 7.57 2.13
CA TYR A 43 -1.58 8.48 2.35
C TYR A 43 -2.82 8.01 1.59
N ILE A 44 -3.72 7.30 2.29
CA ILE A 44 -4.93 6.68 1.75
C ILE A 44 -4.61 5.77 0.56
N ASP A 45 -4.60 6.33 -0.65
CA ASP A 45 -4.36 5.66 -1.93
C ASP A 45 -2.93 5.89 -2.47
N ASP A 46 -2.22 6.91 -2.00
CA ASP A 46 -0.87 7.24 -2.45
C ASP A 46 0.21 6.52 -1.62
N ILE A 47 1.21 5.96 -2.29
CA ILE A 47 2.37 5.30 -1.66
C ILE A 47 3.65 5.95 -2.16
N PHE A 48 4.53 6.31 -1.22
CA PHE A 48 5.86 6.84 -1.46
C PHE A 48 6.89 5.93 -0.80
N MET A 49 7.85 5.43 -1.55
CA MET A 49 8.93 4.60 -1.02
C MET A 49 10.24 4.82 -1.76
N THR A 50 11.35 4.59 -1.08
CA THR A 50 12.69 4.56 -1.68
C THR A 50 13.16 3.12 -1.80
N TRP A 51 13.92 2.80 -2.82
CA TRP A 51 14.51 1.48 -3.03
C TRP A 51 15.98 1.65 -3.41
N ASN A 52 16.88 0.94 -2.74
CA ASN A 52 18.33 1.14 -2.74
C ASN A 52 19.10 0.03 -3.47
N ARG A 53 18.42 -0.90 -4.11
CA ARG A 53 19.05 -1.97 -4.89
C ARG A 53 19.38 -1.58 -6.33
N SER A 54 20.15 -2.43 -7.01
CA SER A 54 20.60 -2.17 -8.38
C SER A 54 19.45 -2.20 -9.39
N GLU A 55 19.59 -1.44 -10.47
CA GLU A 55 18.62 -1.42 -11.58
C GLU A 55 18.42 -2.81 -12.21
N GLU A 56 19.42 -3.69 -12.08
CA GLU A 56 19.40 -5.07 -12.55
C GLU A 56 18.39 -5.95 -11.77
N GLU A 57 18.15 -5.65 -10.49
CA GLU A 57 17.11 -6.34 -9.67
C GLU A 57 15.70 -5.80 -9.93
N LEU A 58 15.56 -4.67 -10.63
CA LEU A 58 14.28 -4.05 -10.95
C LEU A 58 13.60 -4.64 -12.20
N ARG A 59 14.38 -5.30 -13.07
CA ARG A 59 13.93 -5.86 -14.35
C ARG A 59 13.42 -7.29 -14.23
#